data_AF-A0A937SXT0-F1
#
_entry.id   AF-A0A937SXT0-F1
#
_cell.length_a   1.000
_cell.length_b   1.000
_cell.length_c   1.000
_cell.angle_alpha   90.00
_cell.angle_beta   90.00
_cell.angle_gamma   90.00
#
_symmetry.space_group_name_H-M   'P 1'
#
loop_
_entity.id
_entity.type
_entity.pdbx_description
1 polymer ?
#
loop_
_entity_poly.entity_id
_entity_poly.type
_entity_poly.pdbx_seq_one_letter_code
_entity_poly.pdbx_strand_id
1 'polypeptide(L)' 'MKTISLKLPDSLHAKLNRLSKQRGQTKSEMVRTALEHFLNGDQPRQAVTVAELAGDLLGSAEGPGDLSTNSKYMEGYGE' A
#
# COMPACT_ATOMS: atom_id res chain seq x y z
N MET A 1 -7.17 16.29 -20.19
CA MET A 1 -6.02 16.60 -19.31
C MET A 1 -5.35 17.88 -19.79
N LYS A 2 -4.76 18.67 -18.88
CA LYS A 2 -3.91 19.81 -19.24
C LYS A 2 -2.45 19.38 -19.15
N THR A 3 -1.64 19.77 -20.13
CA THR A 3 -0.20 19.47 -20.15
C THR A 3 0.56 20.55 -19.41
N ILE A 4 1.49 20.14 -18.55
CA ILE A 4 2.45 21.03 -17.91
C ILE A 4 3.87 20.67 -18.38
N SER A 5 4.71 21.68 -18.56
CA SER A 5 6.15 21.49 -18.77
C SER A 5 6.88 21.88 -17.50
N LEU A 6 7.76 21.00 -17.01
CA LEU A 6 8.48 21.20 -15.77
C LEU A 6 9.96 20.82 -15.95
N LYS A 7 10.86 21.60 -15.34
CA LYS A 7 12.29 21.29 -15.33
C LYS A 7 12.57 20.28 -14.21
N LEU A 8 13.28 19.20 -14.54
CA LEU A 8 13.72 18.20 -13.58
C LEU A 8 15.25 18.20 -13.53
N PRO A 9 15.86 18.14 -12.33
CA PRO A 9 17.26 17.75 -12.22
C PRO A 9 17.49 16.37 -12.85
N ASP A 10 18.65 16.17 -13.48
CA ASP A 10 18.98 14.91 -14.17
C ASP A 10 18.88 13.70 -13.24
N SER A 11 19.30 13.86 -11.99
CA SER A 11 19.22 12.83 -10.95
C SER A 11 17.78 12.40 -10.66
N LEU A 12 16.83 13.34 -10.68
CA LEU A 12 15.41 13.07 -10.47
C LEU A 12 14.79 12.43 -11.71
N HIS A 13 15.18 12.88 -12.90
CA HIS A 13 14.75 12.26 -14.16
C HIS A 13 15.20 10.79 -14.26
N ALA A 14 16.44 10.49 -13.86
CA ALA A 14 16.97 9.13 -13.84
C ALA A 14 16.18 8.22 -12.87
N LYS A 15 15.87 8.71 -11.67
CA LYS A 15 15.03 7.98 -10.69
C LYS A 15 13.63 7.71 -11.24
N LEU A 16 13.00 8.71 -11.86
CA LEU A 16 11.69 8.58 -12.46
C LEU A 16 11.68 7.54 -13.59
N ASN A 17 12.71 7.53 -14.45
CA ASN A 17 12.85 6.55 -15.53
C ASN A 17 12.99 5.12 -14.99
N ARG A 18 13.78 4.92 -13.94
CA ARG A 18 13.96 3.61 -13.32
C ARG A 18 12.65 3.09 -12.73
N LEU A 19 11.95 3.92 -11.95
CA LEU A 19 10.69 3.54 -11.31
C LEU A 19 9.59 3.25 -12.33
N SER A 20 9.52 4.03 -13.41
CA SER A 20 8.60 3.84 -14.53
C SER A 20 8.77 2.46 -15.16
N LYS A 21 10.03 2.07 -15.45
CA LYS A 21 10.34 0.73 -16.00
C LYS A 21 10.01 -0.38 -15.02
N GLN A 22 10.35 -0.21 -13.74
CA GLN A 22 10.11 -1.24 -12.72
C GLN A 22 8.62 -1.51 -12.50
N ARG A 23 7.78 -0.48 -12.55
CA ARG A 23 6.33 -0.58 -12.31
C ARG A 23 5.50 -0.79 -13.59
N GLY A 24 6.11 -0.72 -14.78
CA GLY A 24 5.39 -0.78 -16.05
C GLY A 24 4.49 0.43 -16.31
N GLN A 25 4.69 1.55 -15.60
CA GLN A 25 3.86 2.75 -15.70
C GLN A 25 4.56 3.84 -16.51
N THR A 26 3.81 4.72 -17.17
CA THR A 26 4.39 5.86 -17.87
C THR A 26 4.90 6.93 -16.88
N LYS A 27 5.87 7.75 -17.31
CA LYS A 27 6.38 8.86 -16.47
C LYS A 27 5.27 9.84 -16.10
N SER A 28 4.39 10.16 -17.04
CA SER A 28 3.26 11.06 -16.82
C SER A 28 2.25 10.49 -15.83
N GLU A 29 2.02 9.17 -15.85
CA GLU A 29 1.15 8.51 -14.87
C GLU A 29 1.74 8.60 -13.47
N MET A 30 3.02 8.27 -13.30
CA MET A 30 3.65 8.38 -11.98
C MET A 30 3.70 9.82 -11.44
N VAL A 31 4.00 10.81 -12.30
CA VAL A 31 4.00 12.23 -11.88
C VAL A 31 2.60 12.67 -11.49
N ARG A 32 1.57 12.26 -12.25
CA ARG A 32 0.17 12.55 -11.92
C ARG A 32 -0.25 11.91 -10.59
N THR A 33 0.03 10.63 -10.38
CA THR A 33 -0.28 9.94 -9.11
C THR A 33 0.43 10.58 -7.93
N ALA A 34 1.70 10.98 -8.09
CA ALA A 34 2.43 11.69 -7.04
C ALA A 34 1.81 13.06 -6.72
N LEU A 35 1.38 13.81 -7.73
CA LEU A 35 0.68 15.08 -7.55
C LEU A 35 -0.68 14.90 -6.89
N GLU A 36 -1.46 13.89 -7.30
CA GLU A 36 -2.76 13.56 -6.70
C GLU A 36 -2.58 13.22 -5.21
N HIS A 37 -1.64 12.34 -4.85
CA HIS A 37 -1.37 12.04 -3.43
C HIS A 37 -0.92 13.28 -2.64
N PHE A 38 0.01 14.07 -3.19
CA PHE A 38 0.53 15.24 -2.51
C PHE A 38 -0.56 16.31 -2.28
N LEU A 39 -1.41 16.56 -3.27
CA LEU A 39 -2.46 17.58 -3.22
C LEU A 39 -3.67 17.13 -2.41
N ASN A 40 -3.99 15.84 -2.40
CA ASN A 40 -5.10 15.29 -1.60
C ASN A 40 -4.74 15.14 -0.12
N GLY A 41 -3.50 15.45 0.27
CA GLY A 41 -3.07 15.32 1.66
C GLY A 41 -2.93 13.87 2.11
N ASP A 42 -2.77 12.93 1.16
CA ASP A 42 -2.29 11.58 1.45
C ASP A 42 -0.81 11.71 1.83
N GLN A 43 -0.55 12.21 3.05
CA GLN A 43 0.70 11.89 3.72
C GLN A 43 0.86 10.37 3.67
N PRO A 44 2.08 9.85 3.42
CA PRO A 44 2.31 8.41 3.52
C PRO A 44 1.68 7.95 4.82
N ARG A 45 0.63 7.13 4.70
CA ARG A 45 -0.20 6.68 5.82
C ARG A 45 0.77 6.34 6.93
N GLN A 46 0.73 7.11 8.01
CA GLN A 46 1.59 6.94 9.19
C GLN A 46 1.70 5.44 9.43
N ALA A 47 2.91 4.89 9.54
CA ALA A 47 3.13 3.44 9.54
C ALA A 47 2.16 2.76 10.51
N VAL A 48 1.04 2.27 9.97
CA VAL A 48 -0.07 1.75 10.75
C VAL A 48 0.27 0.31 11.04
N THR A 49 0.11 -0.07 12.29
CA THR A 49 0.31 -1.43 12.73
C THR A 49 -0.74 -2.32 12.07
N VAL A 50 -0.40 -3.61 11.93
CA VAL A 50 -1.36 -4.61 11.42
C VAL A 50 -2.63 -4.64 12.27
N ALA A 51 -2.52 -4.37 13.57
CA ALA A 51 -3.67 -4.30 14.48
C ALA A 51 -4.62 -3.13 14.14
N GLU A 52 -4.09 -1.96 13.80
CA GLU A 52 -4.91 -0.81 13.39
C GLU A 52 -5.60 -1.04 12.05
N LEU A 53 -4.96 -1.78 11.13
CA LEU A 53 -5.57 -2.16 9.86
C LEU A 53 -6.69 -3.19 10.02
N ALA A 54 -6.59 -4.07 11.01
CA ALA A 54 -7.56 -5.13 11.30
C ALA A 54 -8.54 -4.75 12.42
N GLY A 55 -8.64 -3.46 12.76
CA GLY A 55 -9.44 -3.01 13.91
C GLY A 55 -10.93 -3.37 13.82
N ASP A 56 -11.47 -3.45 12.60
CA ASP A 56 -12.84 -3.91 12.32
C ASP A 56 -13.05 -5.41 12.51
N LEU A 57 -11.96 -6.19 12.50
CA LEU A 57 -11.96 -7.64 12.74
C LEU A 57 -11.71 -8.01 14.21
N LEU A 58 -11.13 -7.09 15.00
CA LEU A 58 -10.87 -7.33 16.41
C LEU A 58 -12.20 -7.48 17.17
N GLY A 59 -12.45 -8.69 17.69
CA GLY A 59 -13.69 -9.01 18.41
C GLY A 59 -14.87 -9.36 17.49
N SER A 60 -14.66 -9.49 16.17
CA SER A 60 -15.74 -9.89 15.25
C SER A 60 -16.10 -11.39 15.34
N ALA A 61 -15.35 -12.17 16.12
CA ALA A 61 -15.58 -13.60 16.34
C ALA A 61 -15.26 -13.99 17.79
N GLU A 62 -16.00 -14.98 18.30
CA GLU A 62 -15.76 -15.59 19.61
C GLU A 62 -15.01 -16.92 19.44
N GLY A 63 -14.07 -17.20 20.35
CA GLY A 63 -13.33 -18.45 20.33
C GLY A 63 -12.42 -18.65 21.53
N PRO A 64 -11.81 -19.85 21.66
CA PRO A 64 -10.82 -20.15 22.67
C PRO A 64 -9.62 -19.20 22.62
N GLY A 65 -9.07 -18.84 23.78
CA GLY A 65 -7.93 -17.91 23.86
C GLY A 65 -6.63 -18.43 23.20
N ASP A 66 -6.55 -19.73 22.93
CA ASP A 66 -5.44 -20.42 22.28
C ASP A 66 -5.72 -20.80 20.81
N LEU A 67 -6.79 -20.27 20.21
CA LEU A 67 -7.21 -20.63 18.84
C LEU A 67 -6.12 -20.43 17.79
N SER A 68 -5.26 -19.41 17.94
CA SER A 68 -4.17 -19.10 17.00
C SER A 68 -2.93 -19.99 17.15
N THR A 69 -2.82 -20.75 18.24
CA THR A 69 -1.61 -21.55 18.56
C THR A 69 -1.90 -23.03 18.76
N ASN A 70 -3.15 -23.42 18.98
CA ASN A 70 -3.53 -24.80 19.26
C ASN A 70 -4.06 -25.50 18.00
N SER A 71 -3.23 -26.35 17.39
CA SER A 71 -3.55 -27.04 16.14
C SER A 71 -4.71 -28.03 16.23
N LYS A 72 -5.09 -28.47 17.45
CA LYS A 72 -6.23 -29.40 17.65
C LYS A 72 -7.54 -28.86 17.07
N TYR A 73 -7.69 -27.52 17.02
CA TYR A 73 -8.88 -26.87 16.49
C TYR A 73 -8.96 -26.89 14.96
N MET A 74 -7.91 -27.35 14.26
CA MET A 74 -7.88 -27.51 12.80
C MET A 74 -8.03 -28.97 12.35
N GLU A 75 -8.25 -29.91 13.27
CA GLU A 75 -8.49 -31.32 12.92
C GLU A 75 -9.75 -31.47 12.05
N GLY A 76 -9.63 -32.19 10.93
CA GLY A 76 -10.72 -32.37 9.97
C GLY A 76 -10.99 -31.17 9.04
N TYR A 77 -10.14 -30.14 9.05
CA TYR A 77 -10.28 -29.01 8.14
C TYR A 77 -9.91 -29.40 6.69
N GLY A 78 -10.88 -29.40 5.79
CA GLY A 78 -10.69 -29.64 4.36
C GLY A 78 -10.85 -31.09 3.89
N GLU A 79 -11.36 -31.98 4.76
CA GLU A 79 -11.83 -33.32 4.38
C GLU A 79 -13.28 -33.33 3.87
#